data_AF-A0A0F8XZC4-F1
#
_entry.id   AF-A0A0F8XZC4-F1
#
_cell.length_a   1.000
_cell.length_b   1.000
_cell.length_c   1.000
_cell.angle_alpha   90.00
_cell.angle_beta   90.00
_cell.angle_gamma   90.00
#
_symmetry.space_group_name_H-M   'P 1'
#
loop_
_entity.id
_entity.type
_entity.pdbx_description
1 polymer ?
#
loop_
_entity_poly.entity_id
_entity_poly.type
_entity_poly.pdbx_seq_one_letter_code
_entity_poly.pdbx_strand_id
1 'polypeptide(L)'
;MGIIQVGETLLNGQNRPAEITAVEEGEYGLVWRGVFPDNGDVGSGYMPYQLHAEIPLRFDWYGWATKEQFTLPNGLKVGGTSFWRSDPRVDSLEDYEKEWERTIPLMKDEPMGCIPLAEIQRRK
;
A
#
# COMPACT_ATOMS: atom_id res chain seq x y z
N MET A 1 -3.94 17.37 3.18
CA MET A 1 -4.44 16.28 4.04
C MET A 1 -4.33 15.02 3.22
N GLY A 2 -3.38 14.16 3.59
CA GLY A 2 -3.12 12.88 2.93
C GLY A 2 -4.21 11.86 3.24
N ILE A 3 -4.18 10.75 2.51
CA ILE A 3 -5.14 9.63 2.60
C ILE A 3 -5.09 8.92 3.96
N ILE A 4 -3.90 8.94 4.56
CA ILE A 4 -3.58 8.43 5.90
C ILE A 4 -2.60 9.40 6.57
N GLN A 5 -2.49 9.33 7.90
CA GLN A 5 -1.65 10.20 8.71
C GLN A 5 -0.89 9.42 9.79
N VAL A 6 0.23 9.98 10.25
CA VAL A 6 0.98 9.44 11.39
C VAL A 6 0.10 9.42 12.65
N GLY A 7 0.17 8.32 13.39
CA GLY A 7 -0.65 8.05 14.57
C GLY A 7 -2.01 7.42 14.27
N GLU A 8 -2.39 7.30 13.00
CA GLU A 8 -3.59 6.54 12.62
C GLU A 8 -3.30 5.04 12.52
N THR A 9 -4.35 4.23 12.61
CA THR A 9 -4.27 2.77 12.50
C THR A 9 -4.92 2.29 11.21
N LEU A 10 -4.17 1.54 10.41
CA LEU A 10 -4.70 0.77 9.29
C LEU A 10 -4.77 -0.72 9.63
N LEU A 11 -5.51 -1.49 8.85
CA LEU A 11 -5.50 -2.95 8.87
C LEU A 11 -4.84 -3.47 7.58
N ASN A 12 -3.93 -4.42 7.71
CA ASN A 12 -3.36 -5.11 6.55
C ASN A 12 -4.30 -6.19 5.98
N GLY A 13 -3.87 -6.92 4.94
CA GLY A 13 -4.68 -7.96 4.29
C GLY A 13 -5.02 -9.15 5.18
N GLN A 14 -4.43 -9.23 6.38
CA GLN A 14 -4.70 -10.24 7.41
C GLN A 14 -5.53 -9.68 8.56
N ASN A 15 -6.11 -8.47 8.41
CA ASN A 15 -6.80 -7.72 9.47
C ASN A 15 -5.95 -7.44 10.71
N ARG A 16 -4.61 -7.44 10.58
CA ARG A 16 -3.72 -7.04 11.67
C ARG A 16 -3.60 -5.52 11.70
N PRO A 17 -3.81 -4.88 12.87
CA PRO A 17 -3.66 -3.45 13.01
C PRO A 17 -2.18 -3.05 12.96
N ALA A 18 -1.88 -1.98 12.23
CA ALA A 18 -0.58 -1.32 12.24
C ALA A 18 -0.78 0.18 12.51
N GLU A 19 -0.06 0.70 13.51
CA GLU A 19 0.00 2.13 13.80
C GLU A 19 1.01 2.79 12.87
N ILE A 20 0.58 3.80 12.13
CA ILE A 20 1.39 4.48 11.13
C ILE A 20 2.38 5.42 11.83
N THR A 21 3.66 5.22 11.57
CA THR A 21 4.76 6.03 12.12
C THR A 21 5.39 6.95 11.08
N ALA A 22 5.26 6.63 9.79
CA ALA A 22 5.69 7.49 8.71
C ALA A 22 4.82 7.28 7.45
N VAL A 23 4.67 8.35 6.68
CA VAL A 23 4.01 8.33 5.37
C VAL A 23 4.83 9.17 4.41
N GLU A 24 5.14 8.62 3.25
CA GLU A 24 5.80 9.33 2.16
C GLU A 24 4.94 9.17 0.90
N GLU A 25 4.54 10.29 0.30
CA GLU A 25 3.75 10.31 -0.93
C GLU A 25 4.67 10.52 -2.14
N GLY A 26 4.50 9.68 -3.16
CA GLY A 26 5.18 9.76 -4.45
C GLY A 26 4.22 10.11 -5.59
N GLU A 27 4.70 9.99 -6.82
CA GLU A 27 3.93 10.17 -8.05
C GLU A 27 2.85 9.10 -8.21
N TYR A 28 3.19 7.83 -7.96
CA TYR A 28 2.29 6.71 -8.26
C TYR A 28 1.50 6.18 -7.06
N GLY A 29 1.82 6.62 -5.86
CA GLY A 29 1.23 6.08 -4.65
C GLY A 29 1.87 6.66 -3.41
N LEU A 30 1.70 5.95 -2.29
CA LEU A 30 2.33 6.31 -1.02
C LEU A 30 2.93 5.08 -0.36
N VAL A 31 4.05 5.29 0.34
CA VAL A 31 4.63 4.31 1.26
C VAL A 31 4.21 4.68 2.66
N TRP A 32 3.69 3.70 3.39
CA TRP A 32 3.49 3.82 4.84
C TRP A 32 4.52 2.95 5.54
N ARG A 33 4.95 3.40 6.73
CA ARG A 33 5.66 2.58 7.71
C ARG A 33 4.90 2.63 9.01
N GLY A 34 4.95 1.53 9.75
CA GLY A 34 4.21 1.43 10.99
C GLY A 34 4.69 0.32 11.89
N VAL A 35 4.10 0.25 13.07
CA VAL A 35 4.39 -0.77 14.08
C VAL A 35 3.15 -1.61 14.32
N PHE A 36 3.33 -2.93 14.40
CA PHE A 36 2.29 -3.87 14.80
C PHE A 36 2.21 -3.90 16.34
N PRO A 37 1.12 -3.42 16.97
CA PRO A 37 1.07 -3.25 18.43
C PRO A 37 1.14 -4.55 19.23
N ASP A 38 0.80 -5.68 18.60
CA ASP A 38 0.78 -7.00 19.23
C ASP A 38 2.18 -7.57 19.48
N ASN A 39 3.17 -7.21 18.66
CA ASN A 39 4.53 -7.77 18.75
C ASN A 39 5.66 -6.74 18.61
N GLY A 40 5.36 -5.48 18.34
CA GLY A 40 6.35 -4.41 18.14
C GLY A 40 7.13 -4.51 16.83
N ASP A 41 6.75 -5.40 15.90
CA ASP A 41 7.39 -5.47 14.60
C ASP A 41 7.11 -4.22 13.78
N VAL A 42 8.10 -3.81 12.99
CA VAL A 42 7.96 -2.74 12.02
C VAL A 42 7.52 -3.34 10.69
N GLY A 43 6.47 -2.76 10.10
CA GLY A 43 6.00 -3.08 8.75
C GLY A 43 6.09 -1.87 7.84
N SER A 44 6.19 -2.13 6.55
CA SER A 44 5.98 -1.13 5.51
C SER A 44 5.14 -1.71 4.39
N GLY A 45 4.50 -0.81 3.65
CA GLY A 45 3.73 -1.18 2.48
C GLY A 45 3.55 0.03 1.58
N TYR A 46 3.26 -0.27 0.33
CA TYR A 46 3.01 0.70 -0.73
C TYR A 46 1.56 0.59 -1.18
N MET A 47 0.91 1.74 -1.31
CA MET A 47 -0.47 1.87 -1.76
C MET A 47 -0.47 2.65 -3.08
N PRO A 48 -0.31 1.97 -4.22
CA PRO A 48 -0.39 2.61 -5.52
C PRO A 48 -1.81 3.10 -5.80
N TYR A 49 -1.95 4.31 -6.36
CA TYR A 49 -3.25 4.92 -6.61
C TYR A 49 -4.10 4.16 -7.65
N GLN A 50 -3.45 3.42 -8.55
CA GLN A 50 -4.12 2.65 -9.60
C GLN A 50 -4.48 1.21 -9.18
N LEU A 51 -4.04 0.74 -8.00
CA LEU A 51 -4.26 -0.64 -7.56
C LEU A 51 -5.62 -0.81 -6.85
N HIS A 52 -6.38 -1.83 -7.25
CA HIS A 52 -7.70 -2.11 -6.71
C HIS A 52 -7.68 -2.63 -5.29
N ALA A 53 -8.69 -2.26 -4.52
CA ALA A 53 -8.92 -2.81 -3.21
C ALA A 53 -9.44 -4.25 -3.26
N GLU A 54 -10.21 -4.64 -4.27
CA GLU A 54 -10.84 -5.96 -4.38
C GLU A 54 -9.87 -7.02 -4.94
N ILE A 55 -8.70 -7.12 -4.32
CA ILE A 55 -7.64 -8.04 -4.73
C ILE A 55 -7.48 -9.16 -3.70
N PRO A 56 -7.46 -10.43 -4.10
CA PRO A 56 -7.09 -11.50 -3.18
C PRO A 56 -5.63 -11.32 -2.77
N LEU A 57 -5.31 -11.69 -1.52
CA LEU A 57 -3.92 -11.77 -1.09
C LEU A 57 -3.15 -12.70 -2.02
N ARG A 58 -2.08 -12.18 -2.62
CA ARG A 58 -1.14 -12.95 -3.44
C ARG A 58 0.27 -12.70 -2.95
N PHE A 59 1.08 -13.75 -2.96
CA PHE A 59 2.51 -13.66 -2.68
C PHE A 59 3.29 -13.67 -4.00
N ASP A 60 4.53 -13.15 -3.96
CA ASP A 60 5.48 -13.16 -5.08
C ASP A 60 4.88 -12.60 -6.39
N TRP A 61 4.10 -11.52 -6.27
CA TRP A 61 3.37 -10.93 -7.38
C TRP A 61 4.25 -9.90 -8.10
N TYR A 62 4.68 -10.21 -9.33
CA TYR A 62 5.52 -9.33 -10.17
C TYR A 62 6.78 -8.74 -9.49
N GLY A 63 7.43 -9.45 -8.57
CA GLY A 63 8.63 -8.95 -7.86
C GLY A 63 8.34 -8.28 -6.52
N TRP A 64 7.05 -8.14 -6.19
CA TRP A 64 6.57 -7.78 -4.86
C TRP A 64 6.42 -9.01 -3.98
N ALA A 65 6.63 -8.87 -2.67
CA ALA A 65 6.38 -9.92 -1.70
C ALA A 65 4.89 -10.21 -1.57
N THR A 66 4.07 -9.17 -1.50
CA THR A 66 2.61 -9.30 -1.41
C THR A 66 1.91 -8.36 -2.36
N LYS A 67 0.72 -8.77 -2.79
CA LYS A 67 -0.37 -7.93 -3.28
C LYS A 67 -1.55 -8.17 -2.36
N GLU A 68 -2.00 -7.13 -1.66
CA GLU A 68 -2.98 -7.27 -0.59
C GLU A 68 -3.90 -6.05 -0.48
N GLN A 69 -4.97 -6.21 0.29
CA GLN A 69 -5.91 -5.13 0.60
C GLN A 69 -5.55 -4.51 1.95
N PHE A 70 -5.50 -3.19 2.01
CA PHE A 70 -5.44 -2.44 3.26
C PHE A 70 -6.81 -1.84 3.57
N THR A 71 -7.19 -1.81 4.86
CA THR A 71 -8.34 -1.04 5.34
C THR A 71 -7.85 0.18 6.09
N LEU A 72 -8.21 1.35 5.58
CA LEU A 72 -7.83 2.64 6.13
C LEU A 72 -8.66 2.98 7.39
N PRO A 73 -8.23 3.97 8.20
CA PRO A 73 -8.93 4.36 9.44
C PRO A 73 -10.40 4.74 9.24
N ASN A 74 -10.72 5.30 8.07
CA ASN A 74 -12.09 5.68 7.69
C ASN A 74 -12.92 4.50 7.14
N GLY A 75 -12.39 3.28 7.15
CA GLY A 75 -13.02 2.07 6.63
C GLY A 75 -12.90 1.89 5.11
N LEU A 76 -12.29 2.84 4.39
CA LEU A 76 -12.02 2.68 2.96
C LEU A 76 -11.02 1.55 2.76
N LYS A 77 -11.29 0.69 1.77
CA LYS A 77 -10.35 -0.35 1.37
C LYS A 77 -9.55 0.13 0.17
N VAL A 78 -8.25 -0.13 0.19
CA VAL A 78 -7.33 0.23 -0.89
C VAL A 78 -6.44 -0.95 -1.24
N GLY A 79 -5.99 -1.02 -2.49
CA GLY A 79 -4.99 -1.99 -2.88
C GLY A 79 -3.62 -1.57 -2.39
N GLY A 80 -2.79 -2.54 -2.08
CA GLY A 80 -1.39 -2.28 -1.81
C GLY A 80 -0.51 -3.49 -2.03
N THR A 81 0.76 -3.25 -1.83
CA THR A 81 1.84 -4.19 -2.10
C THR A 81 3.00 -3.93 -1.16
N SER A 82 3.86 -4.92 -0.94
CA SER A 82 5.02 -4.76 -0.06
C SER A 82 6.21 -5.52 -0.60
N PHE A 83 7.39 -5.15 -0.13
CA PHE A 83 8.58 -5.99 -0.24
C PHE A 83 8.74 -6.89 0.99
N TRP A 84 9.54 -7.95 0.86
CA TRP A 84 9.91 -8.76 2.01
C TRP A 84 10.73 -7.89 2.97
N ARG A 85 10.64 -8.12 4.27
CA ARG A 85 11.41 -7.37 5.29
C ARG A 85 12.92 -7.42 5.04
N SER A 86 13.42 -8.48 4.42
CA SER A 86 14.83 -8.65 4.06
C SER A 86 15.22 -8.03 2.72
N ASP A 87 14.27 -7.47 1.96
CA ASP A 87 14.53 -6.84 0.68
C ASP A 87 15.21 -5.48 0.89
N PRO A 88 16.34 -5.20 0.23
CA PRO A 88 17.04 -3.92 0.40
C PRO A 88 16.21 -2.69 -0.03
N ARG A 89 15.13 -2.89 -0.79
CA ARG A 89 14.24 -1.83 -1.29
C ARG A 89 13.16 -1.40 -0.28
N VAL A 90 12.94 -2.17 0.79
CA VAL A 90 11.75 -2.09 1.68
C VAL A 90 11.56 -0.73 2.39
N ASP A 91 12.60 0.10 2.44
CA ASP A 91 12.62 1.39 3.13
C ASP A 91 12.76 2.60 2.20
N SER A 92 12.60 2.43 0.88
CA SER A 92 12.87 3.48 -0.11
C SER A 92 11.64 3.76 -0.97
N LEU A 93 11.03 4.95 -0.82
CA LEU A 93 9.95 5.39 -1.70
C LEU A 93 10.37 5.30 -3.17
N GLU A 94 11.58 5.74 -3.50
CA GLU A 94 12.11 5.69 -4.87
C GLU A 94 12.12 4.27 -5.45
N ASP A 95 12.48 3.26 -4.64
CA ASP A 95 12.48 1.87 -5.11
C ASP A 95 11.07 1.29 -5.25
N TYR A 96 10.15 1.70 -4.38
CA TYR A 96 8.73 1.39 -4.54
C TYR A 96 8.17 1.97 -5.84
N GLU A 97 8.47 3.23 -6.14
CA GLU A 97 8.01 3.89 -7.37
C GLU A 97 8.60 3.25 -8.61
N LYS A 98 9.90 2.98 -8.64
CA LYS A 98 10.57 2.28 -9.76
C LYS A 98 9.99 0.89 -10.00
N GLU A 99 9.77 0.12 -8.94
CA GLU A 99 9.20 -1.22 -9.08
C GLU A 99 7.74 -1.15 -9.55
N TRP A 100 6.99 -0.16 -9.10
CA TRP A 100 5.62 0.05 -9.55
C TRP A 100 5.57 0.44 -11.02
N GLU A 101 6.41 1.38 -11.47
CA GLU A 101 6.53 1.77 -12.87
C GLU A 101 6.84 0.55 -13.77
N ARG A 102 7.74 -0.33 -13.30
CA ARG A 102 8.04 -1.62 -13.97
C ARG A 102 6.83 -2.57 -13.97
N THR A 103 6.01 -2.53 -12.94
CA THR A 103 4.82 -3.40 -12.77
C THR A 103 3.66 -2.99 -13.67
N ILE A 104 3.44 -1.69 -13.89
CA ILE A 104 2.34 -1.16 -14.73
C ILE A 104 2.17 -1.90 -16.08
N PRO A 105 3.21 -2.06 -16.92
CA PRO A 105 3.04 -2.76 -18.19
C PRO A 105 2.79 -4.26 -18.06
N LEU A 106 3.12 -4.89 -16.93
CA LEU A 106 2.89 -6.31 -16.67
C LEU A 106 1.44 -6.60 -16.25
N MET A 107 0.76 -5.60 -15.71
CA MET A 107 -0.64 -5.68 -15.30
C MET A 107 -1.64 -5.45 -16.44
N LYS A 108 -1.20 -5.28 -17.70
CA LYS A 108 -2.06 -4.92 -18.84
C LYS A 108 -3.26 -5.85 -19.04
N ASP A 109 -3.13 -7.11 -18.62
CA ASP A 109 -4.19 -8.12 -18.74
C ASP A 109 -4.94 -8.37 -17.42
N GLU A 110 -4.55 -7.71 -16.31
CA GLU A 110 -5.33 -7.72 -15.08
C GLU A 110 -6.42 -6.64 -15.14
N PRO A 111 -7.65 -6.92 -14.64
CA PRO A 111 -8.68 -5.91 -14.54
C PRO A 111 -8.25 -4.80 -13.58
N MET A 112 -7.69 -3.73 -14.13
CA MET A 112 -7.43 -2.46 -13.47
C MET A 112 -8.71 -1.65 -13.55
N GLY A 113 -9.50 -1.55 -12.48
CA GLY A 113 -10.32 -0.35 -12.32
C GLY A 113 -9.41 0.88 -12.07
N CYS A 114 -9.97 2.02 -11.71
CA CYS A 114 -9.25 3.04 -10.97
C CYS A 114 -10.09 3.32 -9.74
N ILE A 115 -9.49 3.52 -8.56
CA ILE A 115 -10.14 4.40 -7.60
C ILE A 115 -9.81 5.80 -8.13
N PRO A 116 -10.77 6.56 -8.67
CA PRO A 116 -10.46 7.87 -9.19
C PRO A 116 -9.92 8.71 -8.03
N LEU A 117 -8.74 9.32 -8.19
CA LEU A 117 -8.18 10.32 -7.26
C LEU A 117 -9.24 11.37 -6.86
N ALA A 118 -10.20 11.64 -7.75
CA ALA A 118 -11.35 12.49 -7.53
C ALA A 118 -12.30 11.99 -6.42
N GLU A 119 -12.52 10.68 -6.22
CA GLU A 119 -13.38 10.18 -5.14
C GLU A 119 -12.72 10.27 -3.76
N ILE A 120 -11.39 10.13 -3.72
CA ILE A 120 -10.58 10.31 -2.50
C ILE A 120 -10.64 11.77 -2.03
N GLN A 121 -10.70 12.73 -2.96
CA GLN A 121 -10.68 14.17 -2.66
C GLN A 121 -12.06 14.84 -2.57
N ARG A 122 -13.13 14.24 -3.12
CA ARG A 122 -14.48 14.87 -3.23
C ARG A 122 -15.46 14.62 -2.08
N ARG A 123 -15.11 13.80 -1.08
CA ARG A 123 -15.98 13.56 0.09
C ARG A 123 -15.57 14.36 1.34
N LYS A 124 -15.04 15.57 1.12
CA LYS A 124 -14.85 16.60 2.15
C LYS A 124 -16.18 17.23 2.53
#